data_AF-A6I5Y2-F1
#
_entry.id   AF-A6I5Y2-F1
#
_cell.length_a   1.000
_cell.length_b   1.000
_cell.length_c   1.000
_cell.angle_alpha   90.00
_cell.angle_beta   90.00
_cell.angle_gamma   90.00
#
_symmetry.space_group_name_H-M   'P 1'
#
loop_
_entity.id
_entity.type
_entity.pdbx_description
1 polymer ?
#
loop_
_entity_poly.entity_id
_entity_poly.type
_entity_poly.pdbx_seq_one_letter_code
_entity_poly.pdbx_strand_id
1 'polypeptide(L)' 'METGGGNLGMNGMIINREKLLGVVHVKDANNNSFPTQLSNNFIIVNSNKSWISPPPKRN' A
#
# COMPACT_ATOMS: atom_id res chain seq x y z
N MET A 1 -3.54 0.88 -1.14
CA MET A 1 -3.38 2.03 -2.04
C MET A 1 -2.86 3.17 -1.20
N GLU A 2 -1.75 3.75 -1.64
CA GLU A 2 -1.15 4.91 -1.00
C GLU A 2 -1.82 6.18 -1.51
N THR A 3 -2.27 7.03 -0.59
CA THR A 3 -3.02 8.26 -0.90
C THR A 3 -2.24 9.54 -0.64
N GLY A 4 -0.97 9.43 -0.24
CA GLY A 4 -0.08 10.56 -0.01
C GLY A 4 1.40 10.17 -0.01
N GLY A 5 2.28 11.18 0.04
CA GLY A 5 3.73 10.99 0.04
C GLY A 5 4.32 10.56 -1.31
N GLY A 6 5.61 10.20 -1.33
CA GLY A 6 6.34 9.84 -2.55
C GLY A 6 5.86 8.54 -3.23
N ASN A 7 5.05 7.74 -2.54
CA ASN A 7 4.51 6.47 -3.05
C ASN A 7 3.04 6.59 -3.49
N LEU A 8 2.52 7.81 -3.68
CA LEU A 8 1.14 8.08 -4.08
C LEU A 8 0.70 7.20 -5.27
N GLY A 9 -0.45 6.55 -5.15
CA GLY A 9 -1.03 5.69 -6.19
C GLY A 9 -0.40 4.30 -6.28
N MET A 10 0.66 4.01 -5.51
CA MET A 10 1.19 2.65 -5.42
C MET A 10 0.24 1.73 -4.68
N ASN A 11 0.20 0.49 -5.14
CA ASN A 11 -0.61 -0.58 -4.56
C ASN A 11 0.31 -1.74 -4.18
N GLY A 12 0.06 -2.32 -3.01
CA GLY A 12 0.83 -3.43 -2.50
C GLY A 12 0.16 -4.09 -1.30
N MET A 13 0.75 -5.20 -0.85
CA MET A 13 0.30 -5.96 0.29
C MET A 13 1.04 -5.51 1.55
N ILE A 14 0.30 -5.33 2.64
CA ILE A 14 0.89 -5.04 3.94
C ILE A 14 1.56 -6.31 4.45
N ILE A 15 2.88 -6.24 4.71
CA ILE A 15 3.67 -7.37 5.21
C ILE A 15 4.00 -7.24 6.70
N ASN A 16 4.07 -6.01 7.22
CA ASN A 16 4.30 -5.74 8.63
C ASN A 16 3.67 -4.40 9.04
N ARG A 17 3.26 -4.29 10.31
CA ARG A 17 2.72 -3.05 10.90
C ARG A 17 3.41 -2.77 12.22
N GLU A 18 4.11 -1.64 12.29
CA GLU A 18 4.76 -1.13 13.49
C GLU A 18 3.79 -0.25 14.26
N LYS A 19 3.12 -0.84 15.26
CA LYS A 19 2.04 -0.17 16.01
C LYS A 19 2.51 1.10 16.74
N LEU A 20 3.74 1.11 17.26
CA LEU A 20 4.27 2.22 18.04
C LEU A 20 4.62 3.44 17.17
N LEU A 21 5.17 3.20 15.98
CA LEU A 21 5.60 4.25 15.06
C LEU A 21 4.50 4.65 14.06
N GLY A 22 3.41 3.88 13.99
CA GLY A 22 2.36 4.09 13.00
C GLY A 22 2.85 3.87 11.57
N VAL A 23 3.91 3.09 11.39
CA VAL A 23 4.51 2.77 10.09
C VAL A 23 4.05 1.39 9.64
N VAL A 24 3.81 1.26 8.35
CA VAL A 24 3.41 0.03 7.70
C VAL A 24 4.40 -0.27 6.59
N HIS A 25 4.85 -1.52 6.51
CA HIS A 25 5.71 -1.97 5.43
C HIS A 25 4.84 -2.63 4.37
N VAL A 26 4.92 -2.10 3.16
CA VAL A 26 4.13 -2.54 2.01
C VAL A 26 5.06 -3.15 0.99
N LYS A 27 4.61 -4.25 0.37
CA LYS A 27 5.31 -4.93 -0.72
C LYS A 27 4.48 -4.84 -1.99
N ASP A 28 5.05 -4.29 -3.06
CA ASP A 28 4.37 -4.16 -4.35
C ASP A 28 4.40 -5.46 -5.17
N ALA A 29 3.73 -5.45 -6.33
CA ALA A 29 3.70 -6.59 -7.25
C ALA A 29 5.06 -6.91 -7.89
N ASN A 30 6.00 -5.95 -7.89
CA ASN A 30 7.36 -6.13 -8.38
C ASN A 30 8.31 -6.60 -7.26
N ASN A 31 7.77 -6.98 -6.10
CA ASN A 31 8.51 -7.48 -4.95
C ASN A 31 9.38 -6.41 -4.24
N ASN A 32 9.19 -5.12 -4.56
CA ASN A 32 9.84 -4.01 -3.84
C ASN A 32 9.10 -3.75 -2.52
N SER A 33 9.84 -3.42 -1.48
CA SER A 33 9.28 -3.10 -0.16
C SER A 33 9.60 -1.68 0.24
N PHE A 34 8.61 -0.96 0.78
CA PHE A 34 8.78 0.41 1.25
C PHE A 34 7.96 0.68 2.51
N PRO A 35 8.46 1.57 3.40
CA PRO A 35 7.70 2.03 4.55
C PRO A 35 6.73 3.14 4.14
N THR A 36 5.58 3.18 4.80
CA THR A 36 4.58 4.25 4.66
C THR A 36 3.88 4.50 6.00
N GLN A 37 3.33 5.70 6.19
CA GLN A 37 2.55 6.01 7.38
C GLN A 37 1.16 5.39 7.29
N LEU A 38 0.66 4.85 8.39
CA LEU A 38 -0.66 4.22 8.48
C LEU A 38 -1.80 5.12 8.00
N SER A 39 -1.67 6.44 8.17
CA SER A 39 -2.63 7.44 7.70
C SER A 39 -2.73 7.53 6.16
N ASN A 40 -1.69 7.13 5.43
CA ASN A 40 -1.65 7.22 3.98
C ASN A 40 -2.19 5.96 3.30
N ASN A 41 -2.46 4.90 4.07
CA ASN A 41 -2.83 3.58 3.55
C ASN A 41 -4.34 3.42 3.51
N PHE A 42 -4.89 3.23 2.31
CA PHE A 42 -6.24 2.69 2.12
C PHE A 42 -6.17 1.18 1.84
N ILE A 43 -6.80 0.39 2.72
CA ILE A 43 -6.97 -1.06 2.53
C ILE A 43 -8.09 -1.28 1.52
N ILE A 44 -7.73 -1.72 0.31
CA ILE A 44 -8.68 -2.03 -0.78
C ILE A 44 -9.02 -3.54 -0.80
N VAL A 45 -8.30 -4.32 0.01
CA VAL A 45 -8.14 -5.76 -0.19
C VAL A 45 -8.07 -6.45 1.17
N ASN A 46 -8.96 -7.41 1.43
CA ASN A 46 -8.95 -8.29 2.62
C ASN A 46 -8.62 -9.76 2.26
N SER A 47 -8.36 -10.04 0.98
CA SER A 47 -8.02 -11.36 0.42
C SER A 47 -7.34 -11.16 -0.94
N ASN A 48 -6.68 -12.13 -1.59
CA ASN A 48 -5.95 -11.91 -2.86
C ASN A 48 -6.74 -11.28 -4.03
N LYS A 49 -8.04 -11.00 -3.85
CA LYS A 49 -8.90 -10.30 -4.79
C LYS A 49 -9.17 -8.86 -4.34
N SER A 50 -8.85 -7.91 -5.22
CA SER A 50 -9.23 -6.52 -5.03
C SER A 50 -10.74 -6.35 -5.08
N TRP A 51 -11.30 -5.52 -4.18
CA TRP A 51 -12.73 -5.26 -4.11
C TRP A 51 -13.19 -4.28 -5.21
N ILE A 52 -12.25 -3.48 -5.73
CA ILE A 52 -12.44 -2.57 -6.86
C ILE A 52 -11.28 -2.72 -7.86
N SER A 53 -11.54 -2.44 -9.13
CA SER A 53 -10.48 -2.38 -10.13
C SER A 53 -9.57 -1.17 -9.85
N PRO A 54 -8.24 -1.37 -9.70
CA PRO A 54 -7.33 -0.26 -9.53
C PRO A 54 -7.25 0.58 -10.82
N PRO A 55 -6.95 1.90 -10.70
CA PRO A 55 -6.73 2.75 -11.87
C PRO A 55 -5.51 2.29 -12.68
N PRO A 56 -5.44 2.64 -13.98
CA PRO A 56 -4.28 2.35 -14.82
C PRO A 56 -3.01 2.97 -14.22
N LYS A 57 -1.86 2.29 -14.35
CA LYS A 57 -0.56 2.88 -13.98
C LYS A 57 -0.33 4.14 -14.81
N ARG A 58 0.14 5.22 -14.17
CA ARG A 58 0.68 6.39 -14.88
C ARG A 58 2.08 6.02 -15.37
N ASN A 59 2.30 6.17 -16.67
CA ASN A 59 3.61 6.04 -17.31
C ASN A 59 4.46 7.28 -17.03
#